data_AF-A0A950NPS0-F1
#
_entry.id   AF-A0A950NPS0-F1
#
_cell.length_a   1.000
_cell.length_b   1.000
_cell.length_c   1.000
_cell.angle_alpha   90.00
_cell.angle_beta   90.00
_cell.angle_gamma   90.00
#
_symmetry.space_group_name_H-M   'P 1'
#
loop_
_entity.id
_entity.type
_entity.pdbx_description
1 polymer ?
#
loop_
_entity_poly.entity_id
_entity_poly.type
_entity_poly.pdbx_seq_one_letter_code
_entity_poly.pdbx_strand_id
1 'polypeptide(L)'
;MNTPLVVDADGHTMEPDDLWTARMDAGKWGDWIPRKVVEDEIYEIVYTGGVVRGGGRDLQDGLANAAGITARQFHELLESLRTPGGHDPGARLADMDRDGIDVAVLYPSQAMFFGPLDPIPALHDIDFVTDCIRAYNEWVAEYCSASPRRLYA
;
A
#
# COMPACT_ATOMS: atom_id res chain seq x y z
N MET A 1 33.88 3.02 18.38
CA MET A 1 33.86 3.04 16.91
C MET A 1 32.58 3.75 16.50
N ASN A 2 32.63 4.70 15.57
CA ASN A 2 31.43 5.39 15.10
C ASN A 2 30.71 4.44 14.13
N THR A 3 29.51 3.96 14.48
CA THR A 3 28.70 3.14 13.57
C THR A 3 28.34 3.99 12.35
N PRO A 4 28.50 3.49 11.11
CA PRO A 4 28.10 4.24 9.92
C PRO A 4 26.59 4.46 9.91
N LEU A 5 26.15 5.60 9.38
CA LEU A 5 24.73 5.87 9.12
C LEU A 5 24.24 4.96 7.98
N VAL A 6 23.16 4.23 8.20
CA VAL A 6 22.49 3.38 7.21
C VAL A 6 21.19 4.04 6.79
N VAL A 7 21.09 4.37 5.49
CA VAL A 7 19.89 4.98 4.89
C VAL A 7 19.26 3.99 3.93
N ASP A 8 18.01 3.63 4.20
CA ASP A 8 17.14 2.97 3.23
C ASP A 8 16.54 4.05 2.30
N ALA A 9 16.96 4.02 1.04
CA ALA A 9 16.54 4.99 0.04
C ALA A 9 15.34 4.53 -0.80
N ASP A 10 14.81 3.34 -0.53
CA ASP A 10 13.74 2.70 -1.31
C ASP A 10 12.81 1.86 -0.41
N GLY A 11 12.32 2.48 0.66
CA GLY A 11 11.33 1.88 1.53
C GLY A 11 9.93 2.06 0.95
N HIS A 12 9.05 1.08 1.15
CA HIS A 12 7.65 1.19 0.72
C HIS A 12 6.70 1.14 1.91
N THR A 13 5.68 1.99 1.89
CA THR A 13 4.50 1.84 2.74
C THR A 13 3.50 0.87 2.12
N MET A 14 2.78 0.14 2.96
CA MET A 14 1.58 -0.61 2.56
C MET A 14 0.38 0.19 3.04
N GLU A 15 -0.33 0.85 2.14
CA GLU A 15 -1.46 1.69 2.50
C GLU A 15 -2.54 0.89 3.26
N PRO A 16 -3.09 1.41 4.38
CA PRO A 16 -4.22 0.80 5.08
C PRO A 16 -5.41 0.56 4.15
N ASP A 17 -6.15 -0.52 4.42
CA ASP A 17 -7.32 -0.93 3.61
C ASP A 17 -8.39 0.18 3.49
N ASP A 18 -8.46 1.08 4.47
CA ASP A 18 -9.41 2.19 4.57
C ASP A 18 -8.83 3.57 4.25
N LEU A 19 -7.56 3.67 3.79
CA LEU A 19 -6.87 4.95 3.59
C LEU A 19 -7.74 5.94 2.79
N TRP A 20 -8.22 5.51 1.62
CA TRP A 20 -9.01 6.34 0.71
C TRP A 20 -10.48 6.44 1.13
N THR A 21 -11.11 5.35 1.57
CA THR A 21 -12.52 5.37 1.98
C THR A 21 -12.76 6.24 3.20
N ALA A 22 -11.76 6.40 4.07
CA ALA A 22 -11.83 7.30 5.21
C ALA A 22 -11.56 8.78 4.86
N ARG A 23 -10.93 9.07 3.72
CA ARG A 23 -10.39 10.42 3.41
C ARG A 23 -11.00 11.08 2.16
N MET A 24 -11.61 10.31 1.27
CA MET A 24 -12.18 10.82 0.02
C MET A 24 -13.69 11.06 0.12
N ASP A 25 -14.20 12.00 -0.69
CA ASP A 25 -15.63 12.31 -0.77
C ASP A 25 -16.41 11.21 -1.50
N ALA A 26 -17.12 10.38 -0.74
CA ALA A 26 -17.97 9.31 -1.27
C ALA A 26 -19.14 9.83 -2.11
N GLY A 27 -19.62 11.06 -1.87
CA GLY A 27 -20.67 11.68 -2.68
C GLY A 27 -20.17 12.10 -4.06
N LYS A 28 -18.89 12.47 -4.16
CA LYS A 28 -18.24 12.81 -5.43
C LYS A 28 -17.79 11.58 -6.22
N TRP A 29 -17.18 10.60 -5.54
CA TRP A 29 -16.45 9.51 -6.21
C TRP A 29 -17.14 8.15 -6.15
N GLY A 30 -18.03 7.92 -5.18
CA GLY A 30 -18.77 6.66 -5.05
C GLY A 30 -17.86 5.43 -5.13
N ASP A 31 -18.20 4.50 -6.02
CA ASP A 31 -17.46 3.24 -6.22
C ASP A 31 -16.08 3.41 -6.85
N TRP A 32 -15.68 4.62 -7.26
CA TRP A 32 -14.32 4.86 -7.77
C TRP A 32 -13.27 4.83 -6.66
N ILE A 33 -13.66 5.14 -5.42
CA ILE A 33 -12.73 5.21 -4.30
C ILE A 33 -11.98 3.88 -4.15
N PRO A 34 -10.63 3.88 -4.11
CA PRO A 34 -9.87 2.67 -3.90
C PRO A 34 -10.25 1.99 -2.59
N ARG A 35 -10.48 0.68 -2.64
CA ARG A 35 -10.90 -0.10 -1.47
C ARG A 35 -10.54 -1.56 -1.62
N LYS A 36 -10.29 -2.21 -0.48
CA LYS A 36 -10.16 -3.66 -0.41
C LYS A 36 -11.46 -4.31 0.08
N VAL A 37 -11.79 -5.45 -0.49
CA VAL A 37 -12.86 -6.34 -0.02
C VAL A 37 -12.25 -7.69 0.29
N VAL A 38 -12.43 -8.15 1.52
CA VAL A 38 -12.08 -9.51 1.91
C VAL A 38 -13.26 -10.41 1.54
N GLU A 39 -13.05 -11.37 0.64
CA GLU A 39 -14.10 -12.30 0.21
C GLU A 39 -14.23 -13.48 1.16
N ASP A 40 -13.10 -14.02 1.62
CA ASP A 40 -13.01 -15.03 2.67
C ASP A 40 -11.63 -14.95 3.36
N GLU A 41 -11.24 -15.99 4.11
CA GLU A 41 -9.98 -16.02 4.87
C GLU A 41 -8.74 -15.77 4.00
N ILE A 42 -8.71 -16.24 2.75
CA ILE A 42 -7.48 -16.23 1.92
C ILE A 42 -7.60 -15.41 0.65
N TYR A 43 -8.82 -15.00 0.25
CA TYR A 43 -9.05 -14.18 -0.94
C TYR A 43 -9.52 -12.77 -0.59
N GLU A 44 -8.93 -11.81 -1.28
CA GLU A 44 -9.30 -10.41 -1.23
C GLU A 44 -9.26 -9.79 -2.63
N ILE A 45 -10.06 -8.76 -2.86
CA ILE A 45 -10.10 -7.99 -4.10
C ILE A 45 -9.82 -6.54 -3.79
N VAL A 46 -8.90 -5.95 -4.54
CA VAL A 46 -8.64 -4.52 -4.55
C VAL A 46 -9.42 -3.89 -5.71
N TYR A 47 -10.27 -2.93 -5.39
CA TYR A 47 -10.99 -2.10 -6.35
C TYR A 47 -10.32 -0.74 -6.46
N THR A 48 -10.31 -0.18 -7.67
CA THR A 48 -9.90 1.21 -7.94
C THR A 48 -10.65 1.69 -9.17
N GLY A 49 -11.25 2.88 -9.13
CA GLY A 49 -11.97 3.42 -10.27
C GLY A 49 -13.21 2.60 -10.67
N GLY A 50 -13.84 1.90 -9.71
CA GLY A 50 -15.00 1.05 -9.94
C GLY A 50 -14.70 -0.30 -10.59
N VAL A 51 -13.42 -0.65 -10.78
CA VAL A 51 -13.01 -1.93 -11.38
C VAL A 51 -12.03 -2.68 -10.48
N VAL A 52 -11.86 -3.98 -10.75
CA VAL A 52 -10.86 -4.81 -10.07
C VAL A 52 -9.46 -4.38 -10.52
N ARG A 53 -8.66 -3.87 -9.58
CA ARG A 53 -7.24 -3.53 -9.78
C ARG A 53 -6.35 -4.76 -9.62
N GLY A 54 -6.68 -5.61 -8.64
CA GLY A 54 -5.90 -6.78 -8.27
C GLY A 54 -6.60 -7.65 -7.25
N GLY A 55 -6.02 -8.81 -6.96
CA GLY A 55 -6.64 -9.85 -6.15
C GLY A 55 -7.76 -10.59 -6.86
N GLY A 56 -8.63 -11.22 -6.07
CA GLY A 56 -9.71 -12.09 -6.51
C GLY A 56 -9.26 -13.52 -6.73
N ARG A 57 -10.21 -14.43 -6.55
CA ARG A 57 -9.99 -15.88 -6.63
C ARG A 57 -9.30 -16.29 -7.92
N ASP A 58 -9.78 -15.82 -9.06
CA ASP A 58 -9.24 -16.20 -10.37
C ASP A 58 -7.76 -15.80 -10.54
N LEU A 59 -7.39 -14.58 -10.13
CA LEU A 59 -6.01 -14.11 -10.24
C LEU A 59 -5.10 -14.84 -9.26
N GLN A 60 -5.54 -14.99 -8.01
CA GLN A 60 -4.75 -15.67 -6.97
C GLN A 60 -4.53 -17.15 -7.31
N ASP A 61 -5.57 -17.86 -7.74
CA ASP A 61 -5.48 -19.26 -8.16
C ASP A 61 -4.57 -19.41 -9.38
N GLY A 62 -4.66 -18.48 -10.34
CA GLY A 62 -3.77 -18.44 -11.50
C GLY A 62 -2.30 -18.26 -11.13
N LEU A 63 -1.98 -17.32 -10.24
CA LEU A 63 -0.62 -17.06 -9.76
C LEU A 63 -0.09 -18.22 -8.91
N ALA A 64 -0.91 -18.77 -8.02
CA ALA A 64 -0.53 -19.92 -7.21
C ALA A 64 -0.21 -21.14 -8.09
N ASN A 65 -1.06 -21.42 -9.09
CA ASN A 65 -0.83 -22.50 -10.06
C ASN A 65 0.46 -22.25 -10.87
N ALA A 66 0.68 -21.03 -11.36
CA ALA A 66 1.91 -20.68 -12.08
C ALA A 66 3.19 -20.86 -11.22
N ALA A 67 3.07 -20.65 -9.90
CA ALA A 67 4.15 -20.87 -8.94
C ALA A 67 4.24 -22.34 -8.45
N GLY A 68 3.33 -23.21 -8.87
CA GLY A 68 3.30 -24.63 -8.44
C GLY A 68 2.93 -24.83 -6.97
N ILE A 69 2.20 -23.88 -6.37
CA ILE A 69 1.77 -23.92 -4.98
C ILE A 69 0.24 -23.78 -4.86
N THR A 70 -0.31 -24.05 -3.69
CA THR A 70 -1.74 -23.84 -3.40
C THR A 70 -2.05 -22.36 -3.17
N ALA A 71 -3.31 -21.95 -3.36
CA ALA A 71 -3.76 -20.58 -3.08
C ALA A 71 -3.51 -20.15 -1.62
N ARG A 72 -3.58 -21.10 -0.66
CA ARG A 72 -3.25 -20.84 0.74
C ARG A 72 -1.75 -20.60 0.94
N GLN A 73 -0.88 -21.42 0.34
CA GLN A 73 0.56 -21.18 0.39
C GLN A 73 0.96 -19.85 -0.27
N PHE A 74 0.27 -19.47 -1.35
CA PHE A 74 0.47 -18.17 -1.98
C PHE A 74 0.00 -17.02 -1.05
N HIS A 75 -1.14 -17.17 -0.38
CA HIS A 75 -1.60 -16.22 0.64
C HIS A 75 -0.57 -16.06 1.77
N GLU A 76 -0.11 -17.17 2.36
CA GLU A 76 0.90 -17.21 3.42
C GLU A 76 2.23 -16.57 2.97
N LEU A 77 2.62 -16.75 1.70
CA LEU A 77 3.80 -16.08 1.14
C LEU A 77 3.63 -14.55 1.13
N LEU A 78 2.44 -14.05 0.77
CA LEU A 78 2.14 -12.63 0.72
C LEU A 78 1.93 -12.00 2.11
N GLU A 79 1.68 -12.79 3.16
CA GLU A 79 1.61 -12.26 4.54
C GLU A 79 2.90 -11.52 4.93
N SER A 80 4.05 -11.97 4.43
CA SER A 80 5.33 -11.31 4.67
C SER A 80 5.40 -9.89 4.11
N LEU A 81 4.57 -9.55 3.12
CA LEU A 81 4.45 -8.21 2.55
C LEU A 81 3.45 -7.33 3.35
N ARG A 82 2.72 -7.92 4.30
CA ARG A 82 1.66 -7.25 5.08
C ARG A 82 2.06 -7.06 6.53
N THR A 83 3.36 -6.95 6.80
CA THR A 83 3.83 -6.69 8.15
C THR A 83 3.27 -5.35 8.65
N PRO A 84 3.00 -5.22 9.96
CA PRO A 84 2.46 -3.99 10.51
C PRO A 84 3.30 -2.76 10.17
N GLY A 85 4.64 -2.87 10.07
CA GLY A 85 5.53 -1.78 9.68
C GLY A 85 5.30 -1.18 8.28
N GLY A 86 4.42 -1.77 7.47
CA GLY A 86 3.95 -1.15 6.23
C GLY A 86 2.97 0.02 6.46
N HIS A 87 2.16 -0.05 7.53
CA HIS A 87 1.09 0.94 7.83
C HIS A 87 1.11 1.49 9.27
N ASP A 88 1.85 0.87 10.18
CA ASP A 88 2.08 1.32 11.55
C ASP A 88 3.52 1.84 11.71
N PRO A 89 3.72 3.14 11.97
CA PRO A 89 5.05 3.71 12.04
C PRO A 89 5.84 3.26 13.28
N GLY A 90 5.17 2.84 14.36
CA GLY A 90 5.83 2.29 15.54
C GLY A 90 6.45 0.92 15.26
N ALA A 91 5.70 0.04 14.59
CA ALA A 91 6.17 -1.25 14.13
C ALA A 91 7.33 -1.09 13.13
N ARG A 92 7.24 -0.13 12.20
CA ARG A 92 8.33 0.20 11.28
C ARG A 92 9.60 0.59 12.01
N LEU A 93 9.51 1.46 13.02
CA LEU A 93 10.68 1.90 13.78
C LEU A 93 11.33 0.72 14.51
N ALA A 94 10.52 -0.20 15.04
CA ALA A 94 11.04 -1.43 15.66
C ALA A 94 11.71 -2.36 14.63
N ASP A 95 11.16 -2.47 13.42
CA ASP A 95 11.79 -3.21 12.32
C ASP A 95 13.12 -2.55 11.91
N MET A 96 13.15 -1.24 11.74
CA MET A 96 14.37 -0.46 11.44
C MET A 96 15.44 -0.64 12.51
N ASP A 97 15.07 -0.63 13.79
CA ASP A 97 16.01 -0.84 14.91
C ASP A 97 16.61 -2.25 14.92
N ARG A 98 15.80 -3.26 14.59
CA ARG A 98 16.25 -4.65 14.47
C ARG A 98 17.20 -4.82 13.28
N ASP A 99 16.90 -4.17 12.16
CA ASP A 99 17.62 -4.36 10.90
C ASP A 99 18.82 -3.39 10.76
N GLY A 100 18.99 -2.47 11.71
CA GLY A 100 20.11 -1.52 11.76
C GLY A 100 19.98 -0.36 10.77
N ILE A 101 18.74 0.05 10.47
CA ILE A 101 18.42 1.16 9.56
C ILE A 101 18.19 2.43 10.37
N ASP A 102 18.96 3.48 10.11
CA ASP A 102 18.84 4.75 10.83
C ASP A 102 17.72 5.63 10.24
N VAL A 103 17.63 5.67 8.91
CA VAL A 103 16.71 6.53 8.14
C VAL A 103 16.09 5.74 7.00
N ALA A 104 14.80 5.97 6.73
CA ALA A 104 14.09 5.43 5.57
C ALA A 104 13.38 6.54 4.78
N VAL A 105 13.52 6.48 3.46
CA VAL A 105 12.70 7.23 2.50
C VAL A 105 11.59 6.31 2.01
N LEU A 106 10.34 6.76 2.12
CA LEU A 106 9.15 5.95 1.95
C LEU A 106 8.37 6.35 0.70
N TYR A 107 8.09 5.36 -0.14
CA TYR A 107 7.27 5.47 -1.34
C TYR A 107 5.94 4.73 -1.17
N PRO A 108 4.91 5.10 -1.94
CA PRO A 108 3.65 4.36 -1.98
C PRO A 108 3.84 2.95 -2.54
N SER A 109 2.85 2.07 -2.30
CA SER A 109 2.74 0.79 -2.99
C SER A 109 1.60 0.83 -4.00
N GLN A 110 0.40 1.22 -3.58
CA GLN A 110 -0.76 1.33 -4.47
C GLN A 110 -0.78 2.67 -5.20
N ALA A 111 -0.60 3.79 -4.47
CA ALA A 111 -0.70 5.12 -5.06
C ALA A 111 0.39 5.40 -6.11
N MET A 112 1.48 4.61 -6.11
CA MET A 112 2.56 4.66 -7.11
C MET A 112 2.04 4.50 -8.54
N PHE A 113 0.94 3.76 -8.73
CA PHE A 113 0.37 3.50 -10.05
C PHE A 113 -0.68 4.53 -10.48
N PHE A 114 -1.09 5.46 -9.61
CA PHE A 114 -2.17 6.38 -9.92
C PHE A 114 -1.70 7.50 -10.85
N GLY A 115 -2.10 7.43 -12.11
CA GLY A 115 -1.79 8.47 -13.08
C GLY A 115 -2.16 8.09 -14.53
N PRO A 116 -1.81 8.94 -15.50
CA PRO A 116 -2.27 8.84 -16.88
C PRO A 116 -1.74 7.61 -17.64
N LEU A 117 -0.75 6.90 -17.08
CA LEU A 117 -0.22 5.66 -17.66
C LEU A 117 -0.95 4.41 -17.15
N ASP A 118 -1.81 4.53 -16.14
CA ASP A 118 -2.58 3.40 -15.63
C ASP A 118 -3.64 2.98 -16.66
N PRO A 119 -3.91 1.68 -16.87
CA PRO A 119 -4.96 1.25 -17.80
C PRO A 119 -6.39 1.56 -17.33
N ILE A 120 -6.62 1.88 -16.05
CA ILE A 120 -7.95 2.15 -15.50
C ILE A 120 -8.43 3.55 -15.93
N PRO A 121 -9.57 3.68 -16.63
CA PRO A 121 -10.04 4.98 -17.14
C PRO A 121 -10.24 6.06 -16.07
N ALA A 122 -10.70 5.67 -14.86
CA ALA A 122 -10.87 6.61 -13.75
C ALA A 122 -9.54 7.27 -13.33
N LEU A 123 -8.41 6.58 -13.46
CA LEU A 123 -7.08 7.11 -13.13
C LEU A 123 -6.53 8.07 -14.21
N HIS A 124 -7.32 8.37 -15.25
CA HIS A 124 -7.06 9.45 -16.19
C HIS A 124 -7.82 10.73 -15.84
N ASP A 125 -8.79 10.66 -14.92
CA ASP A 125 -9.47 11.83 -14.39
C ASP A 125 -8.56 12.56 -13.40
N ILE A 126 -8.20 13.80 -13.76
CA ILE A 126 -7.24 14.61 -13.00
C ILE A 126 -7.76 14.93 -11.60
N ASP A 127 -9.06 15.18 -11.45
CA ASP A 127 -9.64 15.52 -10.16
C ASP A 127 -9.67 14.30 -9.25
N PHE A 128 -9.97 13.12 -9.80
CA PHE A 128 -9.95 11.86 -9.06
C PHE A 128 -8.54 11.53 -8.57
N VAL A 129 -7.56 11.56 -9.47
CA VAL A 129 -6.15 11.30 -9.11
C VAL A 129 -5.65 12.33 -8.11
N THR A 130 -6.00 13.60 -8.25
CA THR A 130 -5.60 14.65 -7.30
C THR A 130 -6.15 14.37 -5.91
N ASP A 131 -7.41 13.96 -5.78
CA ASP A 131 -8.01 13.64 -4.49
C ASP A 131 -7.41 12.34 -3.89
N CYS A 132 -7.12 11.33 -4.71
CA CYS A 132 -6.42 10.11 -4.29
C CYS A 132 -5.01 10.39 -3.74
N ILE A 133 -4.23 11.21 -4.46
CA ILE A 133 -2.86 11.58 -4.05
C ILE A 133 -2.88 12.51 -2.85
N ARG A 134 -3.87 13.40 -2.72
CA ARG A 134 -4.04 14.21 -1.50
C ARG A 134 -4.27 13.32 -0.28
N ALA A 135 -5.18 12.35 -0.38
CA ALA A 135 -5.45 11.40 0.71
C ALA A 135 -4.19 10.61 1.09
N TYR A 136 -3.40 10.16 0.11
CA TYR A 136 -2.12 9.49 0.37
C TYR A 136 -1.10 10.42 1.04
N ASN A 137 -0.93 11.64 0.53
CA ASN A 137 0.03 12.62 1.06
C ASN A 137 -0.29 13.02 2.51
N GLU A 138 -1.56 13.21 2.83
CA GLU A 138 -2.01 13.49 4.20
C GLU A 138 -1.68 12.30 5.12
N TRP A 139 -2.01 11.09 4.70
CA TRP A 139 -1.74 9.87 5.48
C TRP A 139 -0.23 9.62 5.67
N VAL A 140 0.59 9.71 4.62
CA VAL A 140 2.03 9.45 4.73
C VAL A 140 2.74 10.53 5.55
N ALA A 141 2.24 11.77 5.53
CA ALA A 141 2.72 12.82 6.42
C ALA A 141 2.40 12.49 7.90
N GLU A 142 1.19 12.00 8.20
CA GLU A 142 0.83 11.50 9.53
C GLU A 142 1.75 10.35 9.96
N TYR A 143 1.98 9.38 9.09
CA TYR A 143 2.87 8.24 9.32
C TYR A 143 4.30 8.70 9.66
N CYS A 144 4.90 9.56 8.82
CA CYS A 144 6.26 10.07 9.03
C CYS A 144 6.39 10.96 10.27
N SER A 145 5.30 11.59 10.72
CA SER A 145 5.29 12.45 11.92
C SER A 145 5.65 11.70 13.22
N ALA A 146 5.53 10.37 13.24
CA ALA A 146 5.93 9.54 14.38
C ALA A 146 7.44 9.62 14.67
N SER A 147 8.27 9.86 13.65
CA SER A 147 9.71 10.08 13.81
C SER A 147 10.28 10.90 12.65
N PRO A 148 10.11 12.24 12.66
CA PRO A 148 10.44 13.11 11.53
C PRO A 148 11.94 13.23 11.26
N ARG A 149 12.79 12.60 12.08
CA ARG A 149 14.24 12.50 11.84
C ARG A 149 14.66 11.19 11.17
N ARG A 150 13.78 10.18 11.17
CA ARG A 150 14.06 8.83 10.67
C ARG A 150 13.17 8.43 9.50
N LEU A 151 11.96 8.98 9.41
CA LEU A 151 10.98 8.65 8.38
C LEU A 151 10.78 9.87 7.47
N TYR A 152 10.96 9.67 6.17
CA TYR A 152 10.80 10.68 5.13
C TYR A 152 9.90 10.14 4.02
N ALA A 153 9.11 11.00 3.40
CA ALA A 153 8.27 10.71 2.22
C ALA A 153 8.29 11.92 1.28
#